data_AF-A0A2H0U5C5-F1
#
_entry.id   AF-A0A2H0U5C5-F1
#
_cell.length_a   1.000
_cell.length_b   1.000
_cell.length_c   1.000
_cell.angle_alpha   90.00
_cell.angle_beta   90.00
_cell.angle_gamma   90.00
#
_symmetry.space_group_name_H-M   'P 1'
#
loop_
_entity.id
_entity.type
_entity.pdbx_description
1 polymer ?
#
loop_
_entity_poly.entity_id
_entity_poly.type
_entity_poly.pdbx_seq_one_letter_code
_entity_poly.pdbx_strand_id
1 'polypeptide(L)'
;KKVNYQAERKNPSGFWSRRTGIIALMLLVAFMGVYYLGLINDKTTVGYKISKLEIKASDLAETNRNLELQVIELQQTARIEQKARGMAMVQADNVEYLKVQEEKVAVR
;
A
#
# COMPACT_ATOMS: atom_id res chain seq x y z
N LYS A 1 38.64 12.29 -77.93
CA LYS A 1 38.22 11.70 -76.63
C LYS A 1 37.18 12.61 -75.98
N LYS A 2 35.89 12.41 -76.26
CA LYS A 2 34.81 13.20 -75.64
C LYS A 2 34.31 12.43 -74.42
N VAL A 3 34.64 12.91 -73.23
CA VAL A 3 34.17 12.31 -71.99
C VAL A 3 32.72 12.78 -71.80
N ASN A 4 31.79 11.85 -71.89
CA ASN A 4 30.36 12.12 -71.77
C ASN A 4 29.99 12.08 -70.29
N TYR A 5 29.95 13.25 -69.65
CA TYR A 5 29.50 13.41 -68.27
C TYR A 5 27.98 13.59 -68.24
N GLN A 6 27.25 12.54 -68.60
CA GLN A 6 25.85 12.42 -68.20
C GLN A 6 25.86 12.08 -66.70
N ALA A 7 26.07 13.10 -65.87
CA ALA A 7 25.80 13.00 -64.45
C ALA A 7 24.28 12.85 -64.31
N GLU A 8 23.83 11.60 -64.25
CA GLU A 8 22.47 11.21 -63.93
C GLU A 8 22.17 11.75 -62.53
N ARG A 9 21.67 12.99 -62.47
CA ARG A 9 21.19 13.60 -61.24
C ARG A 9 19.95 12.80 -60.85
N LYS A 10 20.16 11.75 -60.04
CA LYS A 10 19.10 11.09 -59.28
C LYS A 10 18.43 12.19 -58.48
N ASN A 11 17.30 12.65 -58.99
CA ASN A 11 16.48 13.65 -58.37
C ASN A 11 15.96 13.03 -57.06
N PRO A 12 16.39 13.47 -55.86
CA PRO A 12 15.85 12.92 -54.63
C PRO A 12 14.49 13.53 -54.29
N SER A 13 13.88 14.27 -55.23
CA SER A 13 12.66 15.01 -54.97
C SER A 13 11.43 14.09 -55.08
N GLY A 14 10.91 13.74 -53.91
CA GLY A 14 9.53 14.09 -53.58
C GLY A 14 8.46 13.23 -54.26
N PHE A 15 8.29 12.00 -53.79
CA PHE A 15 7.18 11.14 -54.22
C PHE A 15 6.38 10.55 -53.06
N TRP A 16 6.29 11.25 -51.91
CA TRP A 16 5.09 11.08 -51.11
C TRP A 16 3.97 11.81 -51.84
N SER A 17 3.24 11.06 -52.69
CA SER A 17 1.93 11.50 -53.14
C SER A 17 1.16 11.99 -51.91
N ARG A 18 0.44 13.11 -52.00
CA ARG A 18 -0.32 13.65 -50.85
C ARG A 18 -1.17 12.57 -50.15
N ARG A 19 -1.62 11.57 -50.93
CA ARG A 19 -2.34 10.38 -50.46
C ARG A 19 -1.48 9.48 -49.56
N THR A 20 -0.25 9.13 -49.96
CA THR A 20 0.70 8.37 -49.10
C THR A 20 1.03 9.08 -47.80
N GLY A 21 1.13 10.42 -47.82
CA GLY A 21 1.33 11.19 -46.59
C GLY A 21 0.17 11.14 -45.62
N ILE A 22 -1.05 11.25 -46.13
CA ILE A 22 -2.26 11.14 -45.31
C ILE A 22 -2.39 9.72 -44.73
N ILE A 23 -2.12 8.69 -45.52
CA ILE A 23 -2.19 7.28 -45.07
C ILE A 23 -1.18 7.02 -43.95
N ALA A 24 0.06 7.48 -44.09
CA ALA A 24 1.06 7.32 -43.06
C ALA A 24 0.73 8.10 -41.77
N LEU A 25 0.15 9.30 -41.89
CA LEU A 25 -0.33 10.07 -40.75
C LEU A 25 -1.45 9.31 -40.00
N MET A 26 -2.42 8.75 -40.72
CA MET A 26 -3.49 7.94 -40.12
C MET A 26 -2.93 6.72 -39.39
N LEU A 27 -1.97 6.01 -39.99
CA LEU A 27 -1.32 4.86 -39.37
C LEU A 27 -0.55 5.27 -38.10
N LEU A 28 0.13 6.42 -38.13
CA LEU A 28 0.86 6.93 -36.97
C LEU A 28 -0.11 7.28 -35.82
N VAL A 29 -1.24 7.94 -36.12
CA VAL A 29 -2.27 8.26 -35.12
C VAL A 29 -2.89 6.98 -34.55
N ALA A 30 -3.20 6.00 -35.39
CA ALA A 30 -3.73 4.71 -34.95
C ALA A 30 -2.71 3.97 -34.06
N PHE A 31 -1.44 3.98 -34.44
CA PHE A 31 -0.37 3.34 -33.67
C PHE A 31 -0.19 4.02 -32.31
N MET A 32 -0.22 5.35 -32.25
CA MET A 32 -0.18 6.07 -30.97
C MET A 32 -1.42 5.82 -30.10
N GLY A 33 -2.60 5.68 -30.70
CA GLY A 33 -3.81 5.31 -29.97
C GLY A 33 -3.69 3.95 -29.30
N VAL A 34 -3.25 2.93 -30.05
CA VAL A 34 -3.04 1.57 -29.51
C VAL A 34 -1.93 1.56 -28.46
N TYR A 35 -0.82 2.26 -28.72
CA TYR A 35 0.29 2.39 -27.78
C TYR A 35 -0.14 3.06 -26.46
N TYR A 36 -0.91 4.14 -26.55
CA TYR A 36 -1.44 4.84 -25.38
C TYR A 36 -2.39 3.97 -24.54
N LEU A 37 -3.24 3.17 -25.19
CA LEU A 37 -4.09 2.19 -24.51
C LEU A 37 -3.29 1.08 -23.83
N GLY A 38 -2.18 0.63 -24.42
CA GLY A 38 -1.25 -0.30 -23.76
C GLY A 38 -0.64 0.33 -22.50
N LEU A 39 -0.22 1.58 -22.59
CA LEU A 39 0.43 2.32 -21.51
C LEU A 39 -0.52 2.57 -20.32
N ILE A 40 -1.80 2.87 -20.56
CA ILE A 40 -2.79 3.07 -19.50
C ILE A 40 -3.20 1.74 -18.84
N ASN A 41 -3.27 0.65 -19.61
CA ASN A 41 -3.57 -0.68 -19.08
C ASN A 41 -2.48 -1.19 -18.13
N ASP A 42 -1.21 -0.92 -18.46
CA ASP A 42 -0.11 -1.32 -17.59
C ASP A 42 -0.07 -0.46 -16.32
N LYS A 43 -0.28 0.85 -16.44
CA LYS A 43 -0.40 1.77 -15.29
C LYS A 43 -1.53 1.38 -14.33
N THR A 44 -2.67 0.92 -14.84
CA THR A 44 -3.81 0.47 -14.03
C THR A 44 -3.46 -0.80 -13.24
N THR A 45 -2.74 -1.72 -13.87
CA THR A 45 -2.26 -2.96 -13.22
C THR A 45 -1.19 -2.67 -12.16
N VAL A 46 -0.30 -1.70 -12.41
CA VAL A 46 0.70 -1.25 -11.45
C VAL A 46 0.06 -0.54 -10.26
N GLY A 47 -0.92 0.34 -10.48
CA GLY A 47 -1.66 1.00 -9.40
C GLY A 47 -2.39 0.01 -8.49
N TYR A 48 -3.04 -1.01 -9.07
CA TYR A 48 -3.69 -2.06 -8.29
C TYR A 48 -2.69 -2.88 -7.45
N LYS A 49 -1.52 -3.22 -8.02
CA LYS A 49 -0.46 -3.91 -7.27
C LYS A 49 0.04 -3.05 -6.11
N ILE A 50 0.31 -1.76 -6.34
CA ILE A 50 0.75 -0.82 -5.30
C ILE A 50 -0.29 -0.74 -4.17
N SER A 51 -1.56 -0.52 -4.50
CA SER A 51 -2.64 -0.46 -3.50
C SER A 51 -2.74 -1.75 -2.69
N LYS A 52 -2.63 -2.91 -3.34
CA LYS A 52 -2.63 -4.21 -2.65
C LYS A 52 -1.42 -4.39 -1.72
N LEU A 53 -0.25 -3.90 -2.12
CA LEU A 53 0.96 -3.90 -1.28
C LEU A 53 0.83 -2.96 -0.08
N GLU A 54 0.24 -1.78 -0.28
CA GLU A 54 0.00 -0.80 0.79
C GLU A 54 -0.99 -1.32 1.83
N ILE A 55 -2.10 -1.94 1.40
CA ILE A 55 -3.06 -2.58 2.30
C ILE A 55 -2.38 -3.67 3.14
N LYS A 56 -1.56 -4.53 2.52
CA LYS A 56 -0.83 -5.58 3.22
C LYS A 56 0.18 -5.02 4.23
N ALA A 57 0.87 -3.94 3.89
CA ALA A 57 1.81 -3.30 4.79
C ALA A 57 1.10 -2.69 6.00
N SER A 58 -0.06 -2.06 5.78
CA SER A 58 -0.89 -1.51 6.85
C SER A 58 -1.40 -2.60 7.79
N ASP A 59 -1.95 -3.68 7.24
CA ASP A 59 -2.48 -4.82 8.01
C ASP A 59 -1.39 -5.50 8.86
N LEU A 60 -0.19 -5.66 8.27
CA LEU A 60 0.96 -6.22 8.99
C LEU A 60 1.45 -5.30 10.12
N ALA A 61 1.44 -3.98 9.90
CA ALA A 61 1.81 -2.99 10.92
C ALA A 61 0.80 -2.98 12.09
N GLU A 62 -0.49 -3.06 11.78
CA GLU A 62 -1.54 -3.15 12.79
C GLU A 62 -1.43 -4.45 13.60
N THR A 63 -1.22 -5.59 12.92
CA THR A 63 -1.00 -6.88 13.57
C THR A 63 0.21 -6.84 14.50
N ASN A 64 1.32 -6.24 14.07
CA ASN A 64 2.52 -6.12 14.88
C ASN A 64 2.27 -5.25 16.13
N ARG A 65 1.58 -4.12 15.98
CA ARG A 65 1.20 -3.27 17.10
C ARG A 65 0.33 -4.00 18.13
N ASN A 66 -0.63 -4.80 17.66
CA ASN A 66 -1.48 -5.61 18.54
C ASN A 66 -0.70 -6.69 19.28
N LEU A 67 0.28 -7.32 18.62
CA LEU A 67 1.19 -8.28 19.26
C LEU A 67 2.07 -7.60 20.31
N GLU A 68 2.58 -6.41 20.03
CA GLU A 68 3.39 -5.64 20.98
C GLU A 68 2.60 -5.30 22.26
N LEU A 69 1.33 -4.92 22.13
CA LEU A 69 0.44 -4.69 23.27
C LEU A 69 0.24 -5.96 24.11
N GLN A 70 0.01 -7.11 23.47
CA GLN A 70 -0.11 -8.39 24.17
C GLN A 70 1.17 -8.77 24.91
N VAL A 71 2.34 -8.54 24.30
CA VAL A 71 3.63 -8.77 24.97
C VAL A 71 3.77 -7.90 26.21
N ILE A 72 3.38 -6.62 26.13
CA ILE A 72 3.42 -5.70 27.27
C ILE A 72 2.50 -6.21 28.40
N GLU A 73 1.27 -6.61 28.08
CA GLU A 73 0.30 -7.12 29.05
C GLU A 73 0.80 -8.38 29.77
N LEU A 74 1.36 -9.33 29.00
CA LEU A 74 1.94 -10.56 29.54
C LEU A 74 3.14 -10.26 30.44
N GLN A 75 4.01 -9.33 30.04
CA GLN A 75 5.14 -8.90 30.88
C GLN A 75 4.68 -8.21 32.16
N GLN A 76 3.64 -7.39 32.10
CA GLN A 76 3.08 -6.75 33.30
C GLN A 76 2.52 -7.79 34.27
N THR A 77 1.78 -8.77 33.76
CA THR A 77 1.23 -9.87 34.56
C THR A 77 2.32 -10.65 35.27
N ALA A 78 3.38 -11.05 34.53
CA ALA A 78 4.53 -11.74 35.10
C ALA A 78 5.24 -10.90 36.18
N ARG A 79 5.36 -9.58 35.99
CA ARG A 79 5.94 -8.67 37.00
C ARG A 79 5.08 -8.59 38.26
N ILE A 80 3.76 -8.53 38.13
CA ILE A 80 2.83 -8.50 39.28
C ILE A 80 2.95 -9.81 40.06
N GLU A 81 2.96 -10.94 39.36
CA GLU A 81 3.08 -12.26 39.98
C GLU A 81 4.41 -12.40 40.73
N GLN A 82 5.53 -11.94 40.14
CA GLN A 82 6.82 -11.96 40.80
C GLN A 82 6.87 -11.09 42.06
N LYS A 83 6.29 -9.89 42.02
CA LYS A 83 6.15 -9.03 43.21
C LYS A 83 5.26 -9.66 44.26
N ALA A 84 4.14 -10.28 43.87
CA ALA A 84 3.22 -10.94 44.78
C ALA A 84 3.88 -12.11 45.53
N ARG A 85 4.66 -12.95 44.82
CA ARG A 85 5.45 -14.03 45.44
C ARG A 85 6.50 -13.49 46.42
N GLY A 86 7.15 -12.37 46.08
CA GLY A 86 8.13 -11.71 46.97
C GLY A 86 7.52 -11.09 48.22
N MET A 87 6.21 -10.82 48.23
CA MET A 87 5.50 -10.26 49.39
C MET A 87 4.98 -11.33 50.37
N ALA A 88 5.33 -12.61 50.18
CA ALA A 88 4.87 -13.72 51.02
C ALA A 88 3.35 -13.70 51.29
N MET A 89 2.56 -13.26 50.30
CA MET A 89 1.11 -13.16 50.45
C MET A 89 0.51 -14.57 50.55
N VAL A 90 -0.20 -14.83 51.65
CA VAL A 90 -0.96 -16.06 51.89
C VAL A 90 -2.36 -15.91 51.28
N GLN A 91 -2.89 -16.99 50.72
CA GLN A 91 -4.24 -17.02 50.15
C GLN A 91 -5.27 -16.67 51.23
N ALA A 92 -6.10 -15.66 50.97
CA ALA A 92 -7.11 -15.20 51.92
C ALA A 92 -8.35 -16.09 51.82
N ASP A 93 -8.40 -17.15 52.63
CA ASP A 93 -9.50 -18.12 52.62
C ASP A 93 -10.77 -17.62 53.32
N ASN A 94 -10.66 -16.61 54.19
CA ASN A 94 -11.80 -16.07 54.95
C ASN A 94 -11.77 -14.53 54.94
N VAL A 95 -12.51 -13.94 54.00
CA VAL A 95 -12.76 -12.49 53.97
C VAL A 95 -14.09 -12.23 54.68
N GLU A 96 -14.01 -11.84 55.96
CA GLU A 96 -15.17 -11.40 56.72
C GLU A 96 -15.43 -9.92 56.45
N TYR A 97 -16.44 -9.64 55.62
CA TYR A 97 -16.87 -8.28 55.33
C TYR A 97 -17.62 -7.72 56.53
N LEU A 98 -17.07 -6.69 57.15
CA LEU A 98 -17.77 -5.92 58.18
C LEU A 98 -19.02 -5.28 57.56
N LYS A 99 -20.20 -5.79 57.94
CA LYS A 99 -21.47 -5.14 57.62
C LYS A 99 -21.56 -3.88 58.46
N VAL A 100 -21.33 -2.72 57.84
CA VAL A 100 -21.61 -1.42 58.42
C VAL A 100 -23.13 -1.37 58.66
N GLN A 101 -23.54 -1.26 59.93
CA GLN A 101 -24.94 -1.06 60.26
C GLN A 101 -25.38 0.29 59.68
N GLU A 102 -26.45 0.27 58.88
CA GLU A 102 -27.05 1.49 58.34
C GLU A 102 -27.61 2.34 59.48
N GLU A 103 -26.83 3.32 59.93
CA GLU A 103 -27.37 4.41 60.72
C GLU A 103 -28.35 5.19 59.84
N LYS A 104 -29.64 5.11 60.19
CA LYS A 104 -30.71 5.88 59.58
C LYS A 104 -30.46 7.37 59.82
N VAL A 105 -29.75 8.02 58.92
CA VAL A 105 -29.65 9.47 58.88
C VAL A 105 -30.98 10.04 58.38
N ALA A 106 -31.64 10.83 59.23
CA ALA A 106 -32.85 11.57 58.88
C ALA A 106 -32.49 12.69 57.88
N VAL A 107 -33.01 12.58 56.66
CA VAL A 107 -32.96 13.66 55.68
C VAL A 107 -33.96 14.73 56.11
N ARG A 108 -33.49 15.97 56.24
CA ARG A 108 -34.32 17.16 56.53
C ARG A 108 -34.88 17.75 55.24
#